data_AF-A0A1Z5TFH5-F1
#
_entry.id   AF-A0A1Z5TFH5-F1
#
_cell.length_a   1.000
_cell.length_b   1.000
_cell.length_c   1.000
_cell.angle_alpha   90.00
_cell.angle_beta   90.00
_cell.angle_gamma   90.00
#
_symmetry.space_group_name_H-M   'P 1'
#
loop_
_entity.id
_entity.type
_entity.pdbx_description
1 polymer ?
#
loop_
_entity_poly.entity_id
_entity_poly.type
_entity_poly.pdbx_seq_one_letter_code
_entity_poly.pdbx_strand_id
1 'polypeptide(L)'
;MTILLLAPLLQPEGINLQNLRDKKTQIDKNAIQVLDKYIEVFVREAIARTSLSKQERAASGEILADDARWLELEDLERVAPGLVLDF
;
A
#
# COMPACT_ATOMS: atom_id res chain seq x y z
N MET A 1 0.19 0.17 -14.24
CA MET A 1 0.19 1.66 -14.38
C MET A 1 -0.39 2.38 -13.14
N THR A 2 -0.65 1.68 -12.03
CA THR A 2 -1.35 2.25 -10.85
C THR A 2 -0.38 2.70 -9.74
N ILE A 3 0.81 2.10 -9.66
CA ILE A 3 1.82 2.43 -8.62
C ILE A 3 2.42 3.84 -8.83
N LEU A 4 2.42 4.36 -10.06
CA LEU A 4 2.95 5.70 -10.38
C LEU A 4 2.08 6.86 -9.85
N LEU A 5 0.83 6.61 -9.46
CA LEU A 5 -0.05 7.65 -8.91
C LEU A 5 0.22 7.96 -7.42
N LEU A 6 0.91 7.07 -6.71
CA LEU A 6 1.27 7.25 -5.29
C LEU A 6 2.65 7.92 -5.11
N ALA A 7 3.52 7.85 -6.12
CA ALA A 7 4.85 8.45 -6.09
C ALA A 7 4.87 9.98 -5.80
N PRO A 8 3.91 10.80 -6.25
CA PRO A 8 3.85 12.22 -5.91
C PRO A 8 3.41 12.49 -4.46
N LEU A 9 2.75 11.51 -3.81
CA LEU A 9 2.19 11.65 -2.46
C LEU A 9 3.21 11.25 -1.37
N LEU A 10 4.13 10.34 -1.71
CA LEU A 10 5.22 9.85 -0.85
C LEU A 10 6.53 10.57 -1.21
N GLN A 11 6.60 11.88 -0.98
CA GLN A 11 7.88 12.59 -1.04
C GLN A 11 8.64 12.41 0.30
N PRO A 12 9.98 12.45 0.31
CA PRO A 12 10.77 12.36 1.55
C PRO A 12 10.45 13.49 2.56
N GLU A 13 9.77 14.55 2.12
CA GLU A 13 9.36 15.73 2.89
C GLU A 13 7.94 15.59 3.54
N GLY A 14 7.27 14.44 3.37
CA GLY A 14 5.91 14.20 3.88
C GLY A 14 4.81 14.23 2.81
N ILE A 15 3.55 14.18 3.25
CA ILE A 15 2.39 14.07 2.36
C ILE A 15 2.11 15.38 1.61
N ASN A 16 2.12 15.32 0.28
CA ASN A 16 1.89 16.48 -0.58
C ASN A 16 0.38 16.83 -0.68
N LEU A 17 -0.03 17.91 -0.01
CA LEU A 17 -1.42 18.41 0.02
C LEU A 17 -1.81 19.24 -1.21
N GLN A 18 -0.95 19.40 -2.22
CA GLN A 18 -1.23 20.27 -3.39
C GLN A 18 -2.41 19.81 -4.25
N ASN A 19 -2.86 18.55 -4.09
CA ASN A 19 -3.98 17.96 -4.84
C ASN A 19 -5.33 18.11 -4.13
N LEU A 20 -5.41 18.84 -3.02
CA LEU A 20 -6.69 19.14 -2.38
C LEU A 20 -7.56 20.01 -3.31
N ARG A 21 -8.83 19.63 -3.45
CA ARG A 21 -9.79 20.31 -4.33
C ARG A 21 -9.94 21.80 -4.00
N ASP A 22 -9.89 22.14 -2.71
CA ASP A 22 -9.85 23.52 -2.25
C ASP A 22 -8.44 23.85 -1.74
N LYS A 23 -7.81 24.84 -2.38
CA LYS A 23 -6.45 25.30 -2.05
C LYS A 23 -6.38 26.06 -0.73
N LYS A 24 -7.52 26.43 -0.13
CA LYS A 24 -7.59 27.06 1.20
C LYS A 24 -7.69 26.04 2.34
N THR A 25 -7.87 24.76 2.03
CA THR A 25 -7.91 23.71 3.05
C THR A 25 -6.57 23.65 3.78
N GLN A 26 -6.63 23.77 5.11
CA GLN A 26 -5.49 23.60 6.00
C GLN A 26 -5.74 22.36 6.85
N ILE A 27 -4.70 21.55 7.04
CA ILE A 27 -4.72 20.37 7.90
C ILE A 27 -3.87 20.69 9.12
N ASP A 28 -4.38 20.37 10.31
CA ASP A 28 -3.64 20.53 11.54
C ASP A 28 -2.36 19.67 11.55
N LYS A 29 -1.28 20.18 12.15
CA LYS A 29 0.01 19.48 12.17
C LYS A 29 -0.06 18.10 12.84
N ASN A 30 -0.92 17.93 13.84
CA ASN A 30 -1.10 16.62 14.49
C ASN A 30 -1.91 15.68 13.60
N ALA A 31 -2.85 16.20 12.80
CA ALA A 31 -3.58 15.40 11.83
C ALA A 31 -2.66 14.88 10.71
N ILE A 32 -1.63 15.64 10.33
CA ILE A 32 -0.59 15.18 9.39
C ILE A 32 0.13 13.94 9.95
N GLN A 33 0.51 13.96 11.23
CA GLN A 33 1.18 12.81 11.86
C GLN A 33 0.30 11.55 11.88
N VAL A 34 -1.02 11.72 12.07
CA VAL A 34 -1.98 10.59 11.99
C VAL A 34 -2.04 10.06 10.56
N LEU A 35 -2.06 10.95 9.57
CA LEU A 35 -2.08 10.57 8.16
C LEU A 35 -0.78 9.86 7.75
N ASP A 36 0.38 10.30 8.24
CA ASP A 36 1.66 9.61 8.04
C ASP A 36 1.58 8.18 8.58
N LYS A 37 1.02 8.01 9.80
CA LYS A 37 0.85 6.67 10.39
C LYS A 37 -0.14 5.82 9.60
N TYR A 38 -1.21 6.41 9.09
CA TYR A 38 -2.19 5.73 8.25
C TYR A 38 -1.55 5.17 6.98
N ILE A 39 -0.76 5.97 6.27
CA ILE A 39 -0.04 5.54 5.07
C ILE A 39 1.01 4.47 5.41
N GLU A 40 1.73 4.62 6.53
CA GLU A 40 2.67 3.59 7.01
C GLU A 40 1.97 2.24 7.22
N VAL A 41 0.81 2.24 7.88
CA VAL A 41 0.03 1.02 8.14
C VAL A 41 -0.49 0.42 6.85
N PHE A 42 -1.02 1.25 5.94
CA PHE A 42 -1.49 0.81 4.62
C PHE A 42 -0.40 0.06 3.83
N VAL A 43 0.81 0.63 3.75
CA VAL A 43 1.92 0.01 3.00
C VAL A 43 2.38 -1.29 3.66
N ARG A 44 2.47 -1.33 5.00
CA ARG A 44 2.84 -2.55 5.73
C ARG A 44 1.81 -3.66 5.52
N GLU A 45 0.53 -3.32 5.55
CA GLU A 45 -0.57 -4.27 5.36
C GLU A 45 -0.59 -4.81 3.94
N ALA A 46 -0.36 -3.97 2.94
CA ALA A 46 -0.23 -4.39 1.54
C ALA A 46 0.87 -5.46 1.37
N ILE A 47 2.07 -5.22 1.93
CA ILE A 47 3.19 -6.15 1.85
C ILE A 47 2.89 -7.44 2.62
N ALA A 48 2.37 -7.32 3.85
CA ALA A 48 2.08 -8.47 4.71
C ALA A 48 1.04 -9.39 4.08
N ARG A 49 -0.06 -8.84 3.55
CA ARG A 49 -1.12 -9.62 2.89
C ARG A 49 -0.64 -10.29 1.61
N THR A 50 0.13 -9.58 0.80
CA THR A 50 0.71 -10.12 -0.43
C THR A 50 1.62 -11.30 -0.13
N SER A 51 2.52 -11.14 0.85
CA SER A 51 3.42 -12.19 1.30
C SER A 51 2.68 -13.40 1.87
N LEU A 52 1.70 -13.15 2.75
CA LEU A 52 0.89 -14.22 3.35
C LEU A 52 0.12 -15.01 2.28
N SER A 53 -0.58 -14.32 1.38
CA SER A 53 -1.34 -14.96 0.30
C SER A 53 -0.44 -15.82 -0.60
N LYS A 54 0.78 -15.35 -0.92
CA LYS A 54 1.75 -16.14 -1.71
C LYS A 54 2.27 -17.36 -0.94
N GLN A 55 2.54 -17.23 0.36
CA GLN A 55 2.95 -18.36 1.20
C GLN A 55 1.86 -19.43 1.32
N GLU A 56 0.59 -19.04 1.44
CA GLU A 56 -0.54 -19.98 1.48
C GLU A 56 -0.69 -20.76 0.17
N ARG A 57 -0.46 -20.10 -0.97
CA ARG A 57 -0.46 -20.74 -2.30
C ARG A 57 0.70 -21.71 -2.46
N ALA A 58 1.88 -21.38 -1.93
CA ALA A 58 3.01 -22.31 -1.90
C ALA A 58 2.74 -23.52 -0.98
N ALA A 59 2.14 -23.29 0.19
CA ALA A 59 1.78 -24.35 1.14
C ALA A 59 0.71 -25.31 0.61
N SER A 60 -0.20 -24.82 -0.24
CA SER A 60 -1.22 -25.63 -0.93
C SER A 60 -0.71 -26.31 -2.21
N GLY A 61 0.53 -26.03 -2.62
CA GLY A 61 1.14 -26.60 -3.83
C GLY A 61 0.67 -25.97 -5.14
N GLU A 62 -0.01 -24.82 -5.10
CA GLU A 62 -0.42 -24.07 -6.29
C GLU A 62 0.80 -23.46 -7.02
N ILE A 63 1.85 -23.11 -6.26
CA ILE A 63 3.12 -22.58 -6.78
C ILE A 63 4.31 -23.29 -6.13
N LEU A 64 5.49 -23.21 -6.75
CA LEU A 64 6.72 -23.75 -6.16
C LEU A 64 7.12 -22.91 -4.94
N ALA A 65 7.66 -23.58 -3.91
CA ALA A 65 8.14 -22.90 -2.70
C ALA A 65 9.31 -21.92 -2.97
N ASP A 66 10.05 -22.11 -4.07
CA ASP A 66 11.12 -21.20 -4.49
C ASP A 66 10.55 -19.86 -5.01
N ASP A 67 9.41 -19.91 -5.69
CA ASP A 67 8.73 -18.73 -6.25
C ASP A 67 8.09 -17.85 -5.15
N ALA A 68 7.88 -18.40 -3.95
CA ALA A 68 7.33 -17.68 -2.80
C ALA A 68 8.32 -16.69 -2.15
N ARG A 69 9.59 -16.67 -2.58
CA ARG A 69 10.63 -15.82 -1.98
C ARG A 69 10.58 -14.35 -2.44
N TRP A 70 9.94 -14.08 -3.56
CA TRP A 70 9.82 -12.74 -4.15
C TRP A 70 8.36 -12.36 -4.34
N LEU A 71 8.04 -11.09 -4.17
CA LEU A 71 6.69 -10.56 -4.44
C LEU A 71 6.66 -9.96 -5.84
N GLU A 72 5.66 -10.33 -6.61
CA GLU A 72 5.44 -9.87 -7.97
C GLU A 72 4.19 -8.97 -8.04
N LEU A 73 3.98 -8.31 -9.18
CA LEU A 73 2.85 -7.39 -9.36
C LEU A 73 1.52 -8.15 -9.23
N GLU A 74 1.47 -9.34 -9.79
CA GLU A 74 0.31 -10.23 -9.83
C GLU A 74 -0.11 -10.68 -8.42
N ASP A 75 0.85 -10.82 -7.50
CA ASP A 75 0.56 -11.15 -6.10
C ASP A 75 -0.15 -9.97 -5.42
N LEU A 76 0.31 -8.74 -5.67
CA LEU A 76 -0.30 -7.53 -5.11
C LEU A 76 -1.71 -7.32 -5.68
N GLU A 77 -1.87 -7.49 -7.00
CA GLU A 77 -3.17 -7.35 -7.68
C GLU A 77 -4.23 -8.31 -7.12
N ARG A 78 -3.81 -9.49 -6.65
CA ARG A 78 -4.69 -10.47 -6.03
C ARG A 78 -5.27 -10.02 -4.69
N VAL A 79 -4.50 -9.28 -3.89
CA VAL A 79 -4.94 -8.78 -2.57
C VAL A 79 -5.49 -7.34 -2.63
N ALA A 80 -5.26 -6.63 -3.74
CA ALA A 80 -5.67 -5.25 -3.92
C ALA A 80 -7.17 -4.98 -3.68
N PRO A 81 -8.13 -5.84 -4.10
CA PRO A 81 -9.55 -5.60 -3.82
C PRO A 81 -9.86 -5.53 -2.33
N GLY A 82 -9.33 -6.46 -1.53
CA GLY A 82 -9.53 -6.46 -0.08
C GLY A 82 -8.80 -5.30 0.59
N LEU A 83 -7.60 -4.98 0.12
CA LEU A 83 -6.81 -3.86 0.64
C LEU A 83 -7.54 -2.51 0.43
N VAL A 84 -8.18 -2.30 -0.72
CA VAL A 84 -8.94 -1.06 -1.02
C VAL A 84 -10.28 -1.01 -0.29
N LEU A 85 -10.83 -2.13 0.16
CA LEU A 85 -12.07 -2.15 0.95
C LEU A 85 -11.84 -1.82 2.43
N ASP A 86 -10.64 -2.10 2.94
CA ASP A 86 -10.30 -1.86 4.33
C ASP A 86 -9.87 -0.40 4.61
N PHE A 87 -9.55 0.38 3.58
CA PHE A 87 -9.00 1.73 3.64
C PHE A 87 -9.77 2.70 2.74
#